data_AF-A0A3B9YAF1-F1
#
_entry.id   AF-A0A3B9YAF1-F1
#
_cell.length_a   1.000
_cell.length_b   1.000
_cell.length_c   1.000
_cell.angle_alpha   90.00
_cell.angle_beta   90.00
_cell.angle_gamma   90.00
#
_symmetry.space_group_name_H-M   'P 1'
#
loop_
_entity.id
_entity.type
_entity.pdbx_description
1 polymer ?
#
loop_
_entity_poly.entity_id
_entity_poly.type
_entity_poly.pdbx_seq_one_letter_code
_entity_poly.pdbx_strand_id
1 'polypeptide(L)'
;VGLPTLILLLYAAGLIVDHVARQRVGLRAKPLLQLVVQIGLAVVIVEGTVAVLENTPSATPGIYLGVPNSAAILFALILILWLVLTKTTFGRHLYAVGGNMEAARRAGINVVFIRITAFTLCSTLASVGGILAASYANSVATQINPSLLLDAIAAAVIGGTSLFGGTGSVWNIVLGALIIGSLENGLDLKSQGSDVKQMVEGVVLLFAVTVDALVRRAQRRSGR
;
A
#
# COMPACT_ATOMS: atom_id res chain seq x y z
N VAL A 1 1.65 -13.84 21.52
CA VAL A 1 1.39 -12.40 21.24
C VAL A 1 2.16 -12.05 19.99
N GLY A 2 1.51 -12.12 18.82
CA GLY A 2 2.18 -12.00 17.53
C GLY A 2 2.47 -10.53 17.15
N LEU A 3 3.42 -10.31 16.23
CA LEU A 3 3.63 -9.03 15.54
C LEU A 3 2.34 -8.26 15.17
N PRO A 4 1.25 -8.89 14.67
CA PRO A 4 -0.01 -8.20 14.38
C PRO A 4 -0.66 -7.51 15.60
N THR A 5 -0.66 -8.15 16.77
CA THR A 5 -1.20 -7.54 18.01
C THR A 5 -0.46 -6.26 18.38
N LEU A 6 0.87 -6.24 18.23
CA LEU A 6 1.72 -5.07 18.51
C LEU A 6 1.45 -3.91 17.54
N ILE A 7 1.23 -4.22 16.26
CA ILE A 7 0.92 -3.24 15.21
C ILE A 7 -0.45 -2.59 15.47
N LEU A 8 -1.44 -3.38 15.88
CA LEU A 8 -2.77 -2.88 16.23
C LEU A 8 -2.75 -2.00 17.49
N LEU A 9 -1.91 -2.36 18.48
CA LEU A 9 -1.71 -1.52 19.66
C LEU A 9 -1.06 -0.17 19.29
N LEU A 10 -0.08 -0.16 18.38
CA LEU A 10 0.51 1.08 17.86
C LEU A 10 -0.50 1.92 17.05
N TYR A 11 -1.35 1.27 16.26
CA TYR A 11 -2.44 1.93 15.53
C TYR A 11 -3.46 2.59 16.47
N ALA A 12 -3.91 1.84 17.47
CA ALA A 12 -4.85 2.30 18.48
C ALA A 12 -4.24 3.47 19.29
N ALA A 13 -2.99 3.35 19.71
CA ALA A 13 -2.26 4.41 20.39
C ALA A 13 -2.17 5.68 19.54
N GLY A 14 -1.85 5.56 18.24
CA GLY A 14 -1.81 6.69 17.31
C GLY A 14 -3.15 7.42 17.17
N LEU A 15 -4.26 6.68 17.12
CA LEU A 15 -5.61 7.26 17.05
C LEU A 15 -6.06 7.90 18.36
N ILE A 16 -5.69 7.33 19.51
CA ILE A 16 -5.98 7.90 20.83
C ILE A 16 -5.20 9.20 21.03
N VAL A 17 -3.92 9.24 20.65
CA VAL A 17 -3.10 10.46 20.72
C VAL A 17 -3.68 11.54 19.81
N ASP A 18 -4.11 11.21 18.60
CA ASP A 18 -4.75 12.15 17.65
C ASP A 18 -6.11 12.65 18.18
N HIS A 19 -6.87 11.80 18.90
CA HIS A 19 -8.13 12.19 19.54
C HIS A 19 -7.89 13.17 20.71
N VAL A 20 -6.96 12.85 21.60
CA VAL A 20 -6.60 13.69 22.74
C VAL A 20 -5.97 15.01 22.29
N ALA A 21 -5.11 14.98 21.26
CA ALA A 21 -4.52 16.18 20.68
C ALA A 21 -5.57 17.11 20.06
N ARG A 22 -6.60 16.56 19.40
CA ARG A 22 -7.70 17.36 18.82
C ARG A 22 -8.64 17.94 19.87
N GLN A 23 -8.90 17.22 20.97
CA GLN A 23 -9.69 17.73 22.09
C GLN A 23 -8.97 18.87 22.82
N ARG A 24 -7.64 18.81 22.98
CA ARG A 24 -6.85 19.89 23.59
C ARG A 24 -6.86 21.21 22.79
N VAL A 25 -7.10 21.13 21.48
CA VAL A 25 -7.11 22.30 20.57
C VAL A 25 -8.55 22.78 20.26
N GLY A 26 -9.57 22.21 20.90
CA GLY A 26 -10.97 22.66 20.75
C GLY A 26 -11.60 22.41 19.38
N LEU A 27 -10.96 21.57 18.54
CA LEU A 27 -11.50 21.19 17.23
C LEU A 27 -12.57 20.10 17.41
N ARG A 28 -13.61 20.09 16.55
CA ARG A 28 -14.63 19.03 16.51
C ARG A 28 -13.95 17.66 16.33
N ALA A 29 -13.76 16.93 17.43
CA ALA A 29 -13.25 15.57 17.41
C ALA A 29 -14.32 14.66 16.79
N LYS A 30 -13.89 13.68 15.99
CA LYS A 30 -14.80 12.63 15.51
C LYS A 30 -15.47 11.97 16.71
N PRO A 31 -16.77 11.60 16.63
CA PRO A 31 -17.46 10.97 17.75
C PRO A 31 -16.68 9.73 18.20
N LEU A 32 -16.52 9.56 19.51
CA LEU A 32 -15.78 8.45 20.14
C LEU A 32 -16.20 7.09 19.56
N LEU A 33 -17.50 6.94 19.28
CA LEU A 33 -18.08 5.74 18.68
C LEU A 33 -17.48 5.44 17.29
N GLN A 34 -17.26 6.45 16.45
CA GLN A 34 -16.66 6.25 15.12
C GLN A 34 -15.17 5.88 15.22
N LEU A 35 -14.46 6.36 16.24
CA LEU A 35 -13.04 6.04 16.46
C LEU A 35 -12.88 4.62 17.01
N VAL A 36 -13.72 4.24 17.98
CA VAL A 36 -13.76 2.88 18.54
C VAL A 36 -14.18 1.87 17.47
N VAL A 37 -15.16 2.19 16.62
CA VAL A 37 -15.53 1.31 15.50
C VAL A 37 -14.40 1.18 14.49
N GLN A 38 -13.67 2.25 14.15
CA GLN A 38 -12.54 2.17 13.21
C GLN A 38 -11.37 1.32 13.75
N ILE A 39 -11.03 1.49 15.03
CA ILE A 39 -10.02 0.65 15.68
C ILE A 39 -10.53 -0.79 15.80
N GLY A 40 -11.77 -0.96 16.27
CA GLY A 40 -12.39 -2.26 16.47
C GLY A 40 -12.50 -3.07 15.18
N LEU A 41 -12.90 -2.45 14.06
CA LEU A 41 -12.93 -3.12 12.75
C LEU A 41 -11.54 -3.53 12.27
N ALA A 42 -10.55 -2.64 12.40
CA ALA A 42 -9.18 -2.96 12.01
C ALA A 42 -8.62 -4.12 12.87
N VAL A 43 -8.89 -4.10 14.19
CA VAL A 43 -8.50 -5.17 15.12
C VAL A 43 -9.21 -6.46 14.76
N VAL A 44 -10.53 -6.46 14.58
CA VAL A 44 -11.30 -7.68 14.26
C VAL A 44 -10.91 -8.27 12.92
N ILE A 45 -10.64 -7.44 11.91
CA ILE A 45 -10.21 -7.94 10.59
C ILE A 45 -8.80 -8.53 10.69
N VAL A 46 -7.85 -7.81 11.29
CA VAL A 46 -6.45 -8.25 11.36
C VAL A 46 -6.29 -9.43 12.32
N GLU A 47 -6.75 -9.33 13.57
CA GLU A 47 -6.72 -10.44 14.54
C GLU A 47 -7.62 -11.60 14.13
N GLY A 48 -8.79 -11.32 13.54
CA GLY A 48 -9.69 -12.38 13.07
C GLY A 48 -9.08 -13.19 11.94
N THR A 49 -8.40 -12.52 10.99
CA THR A 49 -7.66 -13.21 9.92
C THR A 49 -6.49 -13.99 10.50
N VAL A 50 -5.74 -13.42 11.45
CA VAL A 50 -4.61 -14.07 12.12
C VAL A 50 -5.06 -15.31 12.90
N ALA A 51 -6.15 -15.20 13.67
CA ALA A 51 -6.70 -16.29 14.47
C ALA A 51 -7.29 -17.41 13.60
N VAL A 52 -7.97 -17.09 12.49
CA VAL A 52 -8.49 -18.12 11.58
C VAL A 52 -7.35 -18.88 10.91
N LEU A 53 -6.28 -18.19 10.50
CA LEU A 53 -5.12 -18.82 9.88
C LEU A 53 -4.34 -19.66 10.90
N GLU A 54 -4.00 -19.10 12.08
CA GLU A 54 -3.31 -19.83 13.16
C GLU A 54 -4.06 -21.08 13.65
N ASN A 55 -5.38 -21.16 13.49
CA ASN A 55 -6.17 -22.33 13.90
C ASN A 55 -6.49 -23.29 12.74
N THR A 56 -6.02 -23.02 11.51
CA THR A 56 -6.24 -23.94 10.39
C THR A 56 -5.19 -25.07 10.45
N PRO A 57 -5.59 -26.35 10.62
CA PRO A 57 -4.65 -27.46 10.63
C PRO A 57 -4.02 -27.65 9.25
N SER A 58 -2.70 -27.75 9.19
CA SER A 58 -2.01 -28.19 7.96
C SER A 58 -2.24 -29.68 7.72
N ALA A 59 -2.00 -30.16 6.50
CA ALA A 59 -2.05 -31.60 6.18
C ALA A 59 -1.07 -32.47 7.02
N THR A 60 -0.14 -31.84 7.73
CA THR A 60 0.78 -32.46 8.68
C THR A 60 0.24 -32.29 10.12
N PRO A 61 -0.05 -33.38 10.86
CA PRO A 61 -0.52 -33.30 12.24
C PRO A 61 0.49 -32.55 13.13
N GLY A 62 0.01 -31.52 13.86
CA GLY A 62 0.84 -30.74 14.78
C GLY A 62 1.46 -29.46 14.20
N ILE A 63 1.24 -29.18 12.91
CA ILE A 63 1.64 -27.91 12.29
C ILE A 63 0.37 -27.09 12.01
N TYR A 64 0.22 -25.97 12.72
CA TYR A 64 -0.79 -24.97 12.40
C TYR A 64 -0.31 -24.14 11.20
N LEU A 65 -1.20 -23.75 10.28
CA LEU A 65 -0.92 -22.71 9.29
C LEU A 65 -0.79 -21.35 10.01
N GLY A 66 0.27 -21.17 10.80
CA GLY A 66 0.60 -19.87 11.36
C GLY A 66 0.62 -18.83 10.25
N VAL A 67 0.23 -17.58 10.56
CA VAL A 67 0.24 -16.50 9.58
C VAL A 67 1.63 -16.44 8.94
N PRO A 68 1.73 -16.50 7.59
CA PRO A 68 3.00 -16.30 6.93
C PRO A 68 3.59 -14.97 7.42
N ASN A 69 4.79 -15.01 8.01
CA ASN A 69 5.42 -13.80 8.55
C ASN A 69 5.46 -12.66 7.51
N SER A 70 5.50 -13.01 6.21
CA SER A 70 5.37 -12.10 5.08
C SER A 70 4.04 -11.33 5.04
N ALA A 71 2.90 -11.98 5.30
CA ALA A 71 1.59 -11.32 5.33
C ALA A 71 1.49 -10.34 6.51
N ALA A 72 1.98 -10.73 7.69
CA ALA A 72 2.00 -9.86 8.86
C ALA A 72 2.86 -8.59 8.62
N ILE A 73 4.04 -8.74 8.02
CA ILE A 73 4.93 -7.63 7.66
C ILE A 73 4.25 -6.71 6.63
N LEU A 74 3.57 -7.28 5.63
CA LEU A 74 2.83 -6.51 4.62
C LEU A 74 1.72 -5.66 5.25
N PHE A 75 0.89 -6.23 6.12
CA PHE A 75 -0.15 -5.46 6.82
C PHE A 75 0.44 -4.37 7.72
N ALA A 76 1.58 -4.65 8.39
CA ALA A 76 2.32 -3.67 9.16
C ALA A 76 2.72 -2.46 8.31
N LEU A 77 3.33 -2.73 7.15
CA LEU A 77 3.80 -1.70 6.24
C LEU A 77 2.65 -0.87 5.66
N ILE A 78 1.56 -1.52 5.25
CA ILE A 78 0.35 -0.82 4.77
C ILE A 78 -0.16 0.12 5.85
N LEU A 79 -0.27 -0.34 7.10
CA LEU A 79 -0.79 0.45 8.20
C LEU A 79 0.13 1.64 8.53
N ILE A 80 1.44 1.41 8.60
CA ILE A 80 2.43 2.47 8.83
C ILE A 80 2.36 3.51 7.70
N LEU A 81 2.39 3.08 6.44
CA LEU A 81 2.33 3.98 5.29
C LEU A 81 1.01 4.75 5.23
N TRP A 82 -0.11 4.09 5.53
CA TRP A 82 -1.42 4.73 5.58
C TRP A 82 -1.47 5.83 6.66
N LEU A 83 -0.95 5.54 7.85
CA LEU A 83 -0.85 6.53 8.92
C LEU A 83 0.07 7.68 8.53
N VAL A 84 1.27 7.39 8.01
CA VAL A 84 2.23 8.41 7.59
C VAL A 84 1.62 9.32 6.52
N LEU A 85 1.03 8.75 5.47
CA LEU A 85 0.48 9.52 4.35
C LEU A 85 -0.78 10.31 4.70
N THR A 86 -1.63 9.79 5.59
CA THR A 86 -2.95 10.39 5.89
C THR A 86 -2.92 11.30 7.12
N LYS A 87 -2.05 11.01 8.10
CA LYS A 87 -2.09 11.63 9.43
C LYS A 87 -0.91 12.54 9.73
N THR A 88 0.17 12.49 8.96
CA THR A 88 1.36 13.31 9.23
C THR A 88 1.47 14.52 8.30
N THR A 89 2.21 15.54 8.76
CA THR A 89 2.58 16.70 7.94
C THR A 89 3.43 16.28 6.73
N PHE A 90 4.28 15.27 6.91
CA PHE A 90 5.08 14.70 5.83
C PHE A 90 4.21 14.22 4.66
N GLY A 91 3.15 13.45 4.93
CA GLY A 91 2.20 13.02 3.90
C GLY A 91 1.60 14.21 3.13
N ARG A 92 1.14 15.25 3.84
CA ARG A 92 0.59 16.46 3.21
C ARG A 92 1.63 17.17 2.33
N HIS A 93 2.88 17.27 2.78
CA HIS A 93 3.96 17.86 1.99
C HIS A 93 4.29 17.01 0.76
N LEU A 94 4.26 15.68 0.87
CA LEU A 94 4.48 14.77 -0.25
C LEU A 94 3.43 14.93 -1.35
N TYR A 95 2.13 14.96 -0.99
CA TYR A 95 1.06 15.21 -1.95
C TYR A 95 1.12 16.62 -2.55
N ALA A 96 1.43 17.65 -1.74
CA ALA A 96 1.56 19.02 -2.24
C ALA A 96 2.69 19.17 -3.27
N VAL A 97 3.86 18.59 -2.97
CA VAL A 97 5.01 18.58 -3.88
C VAL A 97 4.70 17.79 -5.15
N GLY A 98 4.00 16.66 -5.04
CA GLY A 98 3.59 15.85 -6.18
C GLY A 98 2.56 16.54 -7.08
N GLY A 99 1.69 17.41 -6.55
CA GLY A 99 0.67 18.10 -7.35
C GLY A 99 1.20 19.34 -8.07
N ASN A 100 1.95 20.19 -7.36
CA ASN A 100 2.59 21.37 -7.95
C ASN A 100 3.83 21.77 -7.14
N MET A 101 5.01 21.46 -7.69
CA MET A 101 6.30 21.73 -7.05
C MET A 101 6.57 23.21 -6.84
N GLU A 102 6.19 24.07 -7.79
CA GLU A 102 6.40 25.51 -7.69
C GLU A 102 5.53 26.13 -6.61
N ALA A 103 4.26 25.71 -6.53
CA ALA A 103 3.34 26.14 -5.48
C ALA A 103 3.82 25.66 -4.10
N ALA A 104 4.27 24.40 -3.99
CA ALA A 104 4.83 23.86 -2.76
C ALA A 104 6.07 24.64 -2.30
N ARG A 105 6.95 25.01 -3.23
CA ARG A 105 8.14 25.83 -2.93
C ARG A 105 7.74 27.22 -2.44
N ARG A 106 6.77 27.87 -3.10
CA ARG A 106 6.24 29.19 -2.69
C ARG A 106 5.54 29.14 -1.33
N ALA A 107 4.97 27.98 -0.95
CA ALA A 107 4.41 27.73 0.37
C ALA A 107 5.45 27.39 1.46
N GLY A 108 6.75 27.55 1.17
CA GLY A 108 7.83 27.31 2.13
C GLY A 108 8.19 25.84 2.36
N ILE A 109 7.67 24.91 1.54
CA ILE A 109 8.00 23.48 1.65
C ILE A 109 9.37 23.22 1.03
N ASN A 110 10.24 22.50 1.75
CA ASN A 110 11.51 22.05 1.19
C ASN A 110 11.32 20.88 0.20
N VAL A 111 11.08 21.23 -1.06
CA VAL A 111 10.86 20.28 -2.16
C VAL A 111 12.00 19.26 -2.31
N VAL A 112 13.25 19.68 -2.09
CA VAL A 112 14.43 18.81 -2.23
C VAL A 112 14.41 17.72 -1.17
N PHE A 113 14.19 18.09 0.08
CA PHE A 113 14.12 17.14 1.18
C PHE A 113 12.98 16.13 1.00
N ILE A 114 11.80 16.59 0.57
CA ILE A 114 10.65 15.72 0.29
C ILE A 114 10.95 14.73 -0.85
N ARG A 115 11.64 15.16 -1.91
CA ARG A 115 12.04 14.27 -2.99
C ARG A 115 13.05 13.21 -2.53
N ILE A 116 14.09 13.61 -1.80
CA ILE A 116 15.10 12.68 -1.29
C ILE A 116 14.45 11.63 -0.41
N THR A 117 13.65 12.05 0.56
CA THR A 117 12.95 11.14 1.48
C THR A 117 11.96 10.21 0.75
N ALA A 118 11.27 10.68 -0.28
CA ALA A 118 10.40 9.84 -1.09
C ALA A 118 11.17 8.72 -1.83
N PHE A 119 12.31 9.05 -2.44
CA PHE A 119 13.17 8.05 -3.08
C PHE A 119 13.77 7.08 -2.06
N THR A 120 14.24 7.57 -0.91
CA THR A 120 14.75 6.71 0.16
C THR A 120 13.68 5.75 0.66
N LEU A 121 12.45 6.24 0.90
CA LEU A 121 11.33 5.40 1.32
C LEU A 121 11.01 4.33 0.27
N CYS A 122 10.95 4.70 -1.02
CA CYS A 122 10.75 3.75 -2.12
C CYS A 122 11.82 2.65 -2.10
N SER A 123 13.10 3.02 -2.01
CA SER A 123 14.21 2.06 -1.94
C SER A 123 14.14 1.15 -0.71
N THR A 124 13.76 1.69 0.46
CA THR A 124 13.59 0.88 1.67
C THR A 124 12.45 -0.13 1.53
N LEU A 125 11.31 0.26 0.95
CA LEU A 125 10.18 -0.62 0.70
C LEU A 125 10.52 -1.70 -0.32
N ALA A 126 11.23 -1.33 -1.40
CA ALA A 126 11.71 -2.27 -2.41
C ALA A 126 12.70 -3.28 -1.81
N SER A 127 13.61 -2.84 -0.94
CA SER A 127 14.55 -3.72 -0.24
C SER A 127 13.82 -4.72 0.67
N VAL A 128 12.85 -4.25 1.47
CA VAL A 128 12.01 -5.13 2.31
C VAL A 128 11.24 -6.14 1.45
N GLY A 129 10.63 -5.68 0.34
CA GLY A 129 9.95 -6.56 -0.61
C GLY A 129 10.87 -7.63 -1.20
N GLY A 130 12.10 -7.25 -1.58
CA GLY A 130 13.12 -8.19 -2.08
C GLY A 130 13.54 -9.23 -1.04
N ILE A 131 13.72 -8.83 0.23
CA ILE A 131 14.02 -9.76 1.33
C ILE A 131 12.86 -10.75 1.54
N LEU A 132 11.62 -10.28 1.46
CA LEU A 132 10.43 -11.13 1.56
C LEU A 132 10.33 -12.11 0.40
N ALA A 133 10.60 -11.66 -0.83
CA ALA A 133 10.61 -12.51 -2.01
C ALA A 133 11.68 -13.61 -1.94
N ALA A 134 12.90 -13.25 -1.52
CA ALA A 134 13.99 -14.21 -1.31
C ALA A 134 13.68 -15.23 -0.20
N SER A 135 13.06 -14.76 0.89
CA SER A 135 12.64 -15.62 2.00
C SER A 135 11.52 -16.57 1.59
N TYR A 136 10.57 -16.12 0.76
CA TYR A 136 9.51 -16.96 0.21
C TYR A 136 10.07 -18.05 -0.72
N ALA A 137 10.99 -17.69 -1.62
CA ALA A 137 11.60 -18.62 -2.56
C ALA A 137 12.65 -19.55 -1.93
N ASN A 138 13.02 -19.33 -0.65
CA ASN A 138 14.15 -20.00 0.05
C ASN A 138 15.45 -20.03 -0.78
N SER A 139 15.59 -19.12 -1.73
CA SER A 139 16.67 -19.07 -2.72
C SER A 139 16.72 -17.69 -3.35
N VAL A 140 17.89 -17.31 -3.87
CA VAL A 140 18.09 -16.04 -4.56
C VAL A 140 18.47 -16.36 -5.99
N ALA A 141 17.60 -15.99 -6.93
CA ALA A 141 17.93 -16.04 -8.35
C ALA A 141 18.88 -14.89 -8.70
N THR A 142 19.90 -15.17 -9.51
CA THR A 142 20.81 -14.14 -10.06
C THR A 142 20.18 -13.34 -11.19
N GLN A 143 19.09 -13.84 -11.77
CA GLN A 143 18.32 -13.14 -12.79
C GLN A 143 17.21 -12.31 -12.14
N ILE A 144 17.22 -11.00 -12.43
CA ILE A 144 16.16 -10.07 -12.02
C ILE A 144 14.96 -10.29 -12.94
N ASN A 145 13.76 -10.46 -12.37
CA ASN A 145 12.53 -10.52 -13.15
C ASN A 145 12.16 -9.10 -13.65
N PRO A 146 12.26 -8.80 -14.96
CA PRO A 146 11.95 -7.47 -15.49
C PRO A 146 10.47 -7.11 -15.40
N SER A 147 9.57 -8.11 -15.35
CA SER A 147 8.11 -7.89 -15.21
C SER A 147 7.76 -7.23 -13.88
N LEU A 148 8.52 -7.50 -12.82
CA LEU A 148 8.22 -6.98 -11.47
C LEU A 148 8.13 -5.45 -11.43
N LEU A 149 8.95 -4.75 -12.23
CA LEU A 149 8.88 -3.29 -12.34
C LEU A 149 7.59 -2.85 -13.05
N LEU A 150 7.23 -3.55 -14.12
CA LEU A 150 6.03 -3.28 -14.91
C LEU A 150 4.77 -3.52 -14.05
N ASP A 151 4.74 -4.62 -13.30
CA ASP A 151 3.65 -5.01 -12.41
C ASP A 151 3.48 -4.02 -11.25
N ALA A 152 4.59 -3.55 -10.68
CA ALA A 152 4.55 -2.52 -9.64
C ALA A 152 3.93 -1.21 -10.15
N ILE A 153 4.27 -0.79 -11.38
CA ILE A 153 3.67 0.40 -12.02
C ILE A 153 2.21 0.12 -12.37
N ALA A 154 1.89 -1.06 -12.92
CA ALA A 154 0.52 -1.46 -13.29
C ALA A 154 -0.39 -1.43 -12.06
N ALA A 155 0.04 -2.05 -10.95
CA ALA A 155 -0.68 -2.05 -9.68
C ALA A 155 -0.92 -0.63 -9.15
N ALA A 156 0.09 0.25 -9.25
CA ALA A 156 -0.04 1.64 -8.82
C ALA A 156 -1.06 2.41 -9.68
N VAL A 157 -1.03 2.24 -11.01
CA VAL A 157 -1.93 2.93 -11.94
C VAL A 157 -3.37 2.40 -11.85
N ILE A 158 -3.54 1.07 -11.78
CA ILE A 158 -4.86 0.43 -11.56
C ILE A 158 -5.42 0.84 -10.21
N GLY A 159 -4.56 0.95 -9.19
CA GLY A 159 -4.89 1.54 -7.90
C GLY A 159 -5.17 3.05 -7.93
N GLY A 160 -5.18 3.69 -9.10
CA GLY A 160 -5.57 5.08 -9.27
C GLY A 160 -4.57 6.09 -8.70
N THR A 161 -3.31 5.72 -8.55
CA THR A 161 -2.25 6.70 -8.27
C THR A 161 -1.93 7.52 -9.52
N SER A 162 -1.69 8.81 -9.32
CA SER A 162 -1.32 9.70 -10.42
C SER A 162 0.14 9.52 -10.80
N LEU A 163 0.41 9.14 -12.06
CA LEU A 163 1.77 9.11 -12.62
C LEU A 163 2.45 10.49 -12.59
N PHE A 164 1.66 11.56 -12.65
CA PHE A 164 2.14 12.94 -12.58
C PHE A 164 2.21 13.47 -11.14
N GLY A 165 1.85 12.65 -10.15
CA GLY A 165 1.88 13.00 -8.73
C GLY A 165 0.62 13.71 -8.22
N GLY A 166 0.62 13.97 -6.91
CA GLY A 166 -0.38 14.80 -6.23
C GLY A 166 -1.63 14.09 -5.73
N THR A 167 -1.91 12.89 -6.21
CA THR A 167 -3.07 12.08 -5.77
C THR A 167 -2.76 10.59 -5.73
N GLY A 168 -3.34 9.90 -4.76
CA GLY A 168 -3.21 8.45 -4.58
C GLY A 168 -3.66 8.02 -3.19
N SER A 169 -4.09 6.77 -3.04
CA SER A 169 -4.55 6.19 -1.77
C SER A 169 -3.88 4.84 -1.56
N VAL A 170 -3.37 4.59 -0.34
CA VAL A 170 -2.74 3.31 0.02
C VAL A 170 -3.69 2.14 -0.21
N TRP A 171 -4.96 2.28 0.16
CA TRP A 171 -5.95 1.21 0.00
C TRP A 171 -6.24 0.89 -1.46
N ASN A 172 -6.28 1.90 -2.32
CA ASN A 172 -6.51 1.66 -3.75
C ASN A 172 -5.32 0.95 -4.39
N ILE A 173 -4.09 1.28 -3.96
CA ILE A 173 -2.87 0.60 -4.42
C ILE A 173 -2.88 -0.87 -3.99
N VAL A 174 -3.31 -1.18 -2.76
CA VAL A 174 -3.44 -2.56 -2.29
C VAL A 174 -4.44 -3.34 -3.15
N LEU A 175 -5.57 -2.73 -3.52
CA LEU A 175 -6.52 -3.34 -4.45
C LEU A 175 -5.91 -3.55 -5.84
N GLY A 176 -5.17 -2.57 -6.37
CA GLY A 176 -4.45 -2.71 -7.63
C GLY A 176 -3.41 -3.83 -7.62
N ALA A 177 -2.65 -3.95 -6.52
CA ALA A 177 -1.67 -5.02 -6.32
C ALA A 177 -2.35 -6.40 -6.22
N LEU A 178 -3.51 -6.50 -5.57
CA LEU A 178 -4.29 -7.74 -5.52
C LEU A 178 -4.82 -8.14 -6.90
N ILE A 179 -5.25 -7.18 -7.72
CA ILE A 179 -5.72 -7.45 -9.08
C ILE A 179 -4.57 -8.01 -9.94
N ILE A 180 -3.42 -7.32 -9.95
CA ILE A 180 -2.24 -7.77 -10.70
C ILE A 180 -1.72 -9.12 -10.19
N GLY A 181 -1.58 -9.28 -8.87
CA GLY A 181 -1.14 -10.55 -8.29
C GLY A 181 -2.10 -11.70 -8.56
N SER A 182 -3.42 -11.46 -8.54
CA SER A 182 -4.41 -12.51 -8.88
C SER A 182 -4.36 -12.88 -10.37
N LEU A 183 -4.06 -11.91 -11.23
CA LEU A 183 -3.86 -12.14 -12.67
C LEU A 183 -2.63 -13.01 -12.92
N GLU A 184 -1.49 -12.67 -12.30
CA GLU A 184 -0.25 -13.44 -12.38
C GLU A 184 -0.47 -14.88 -11.92
N ASN A 185 -1.08 -15.07 -10.74
CA ASN A 185 -1.44 -16.39 -10.23
C ASN A 185 -2.37 -17.16 -11.18
N GLY A 186 -3.34 -16.48 -11.81
CA GLY A 186 -4.24 -17.11 -12.79
C GLY A 186 -3.52 -17.58 -14.05
N LEU A 187 -2.54 -16.82 -14.54
CA LEU A 187 -1.72 -17.18 -15.69
C LEU A 187 -0.73 -18.31 -15.36
N ASP A 188 -0.21 -18.33 -14.14
CA ASP A 188 0.61 -19.42 -13.60
C ASP A 188 -0.16 -20.74 -13.55
N LEU A 189 -1.39 -20.72 -13.05
CA LEU A 189 -2.25 -21.90 -12.97
C LEU A 189 -2.60 -22.46 -14.35
N LYS A 190 -2.63 -21.62 -15.39
CA LYS A 190 -2.77 -22.04 -16.79
C LYS A 190 -1.45 -22.47 -17.43
N SER A 191 -0.35 -22.50 -16.68
CA SER A 191 1.00 -22.86 -17.13
C SER A 191 1.43 -22.11 -18.38
N GLN A 192 1.06 -20.83 -18.47
CA GLN A 192 1.44 -19.98 -19.61
C GLN A 192 2.93 -19.64 -19.56
N GLY A 193 3.54 -19.56 -20.74
CA GLY A 193 4.93 -19.13 -20.88
C GLY A 193 5.13 -17.67 -20.45
N SER A 194 6.37 -17.32 -20.06
CA SER A 194 6.74 -15.96 -19.65
C SER A 194 6.39 -14.91 -20.71
N ASP A 195 6.52 -15.27 -22.00
CA ASP A 195 6.23 -14.37 -23.12
C ASP A 195 4.76 -13.93 -23.13
N VAL A 196 3.84 -14.87 -22.89
CA VAL A 196 2.40 -14.61 -22.86
C VAL A 196 2.04 -13.75 -21.65
N LYS A 197 2.66 -14.00 -20.49
CA LYS A 197 2.43 -13.20 -19.28
C LYS A 197 2.80 -11.75 -19.48
N GLN A 198 4.02 -11.51 -19.99
CA GLN A 198 4.51 -10.16 -20.29
C GLN A 198 3.63 -9.42 -21.30
N MET A 199 3.12 -10.12 -22.34
CA MET A 199 2.18 -9.52 -23.28
C MET A 199 0.86 -9.13 -22.60
N VAL A 200 0.30 -10.00 -21.76
CA VAL A 200 -0.96 -9.75 -21.06
C VAL A 200 -0.82 -8.60 -20.04
N GLU A 201 0.24 -8.62 -19.23
CA GLU A 201 0.56 -7.56 -18.26
C GLU A 201 0.73 -6.21 -18.98
N GLY A 202 1.46 -6.19 -20.10
CA GLY A 202 1.64 -5.01 -20.93
C GLY A 202 0.32 -4.45 -21.49
N VAL A 203 -0.57 -5.32 -21.97
CA VAL A 203 -1.91 -4.93 -22.45
C VAL A 203 -2.76 -4.35 -21.32
N VAL A 204 -2.73 -4.98 -20.14
CA VAL A 204 -3.48 -4.52 -18.96
C VAL A 204 -2.98 -3.15 -18.50
N LEU A 205 -1.67 -2.94 -18.46
CA LEU A 205 -1.08 -1.64 -18.14
C LEU A 205 -1.47 -0.57 -19.17
N LEU A 206 -1.36 -0.89 -20.47
CA LEU A 206 -1.77 0.02 -21.55
C LEU A 206 -3.23 0.44 -21.40
N PHE A 207 -4.12 -0.51 -21.12
CA PHE A 207 -5.52 -0.24 -20.88
C PHE A 207 -5.73 0.66 -19.66
N ALA A 208 -5.11 0.35 -18.52
CA ALA A 208 -5.21 1.13 -17.29
C ALA A 208 -4.75 2.57 -17.47
N VAL A 209 -3.58 2.78 -18.11
CA VAL A 209 -3.04 4.11 -18.40
C VAL A 209 -3.92 4.88 -19.38
N THR A 210 -4.45 4.21 -20.40
CA THR A 210 -5.33 4.84 -21.40
C THR A 210 -6.62 5.34 -20.73
N VAL A 211 -7.23 4.53 -19.86
CA VAL A 211 -8.41 4.93 -19.10
C VAL A 211 -8.09 6.10 -18.16
N ASP A 212 -6.98 6.05 -17.42
CA ASP A 212 -6.57 7.16 -16.54
C ASP A 212 -6.38 8.46 -17.33
N ALA A 213 -5.72 8.39 -18.50
CA ALA A 213 -5.52 9.54 -19.37
C ALA A 213 -6.84 10.12 -19.91
N LEU A 214 -7.79 9.26 -20.32
CA LEU A 214 -9.09 9.67 -20.85
C LEU A 214 -9.97 10.31 -19.77
N VAL A 215 -10.05 9.70 -18.58
CA VAL A 215 -10.82 10.23 -17.45
C VAL A 215 -10.30 11.61 -17.04
N ARG A 216 -8.98 11.79 -16.98
CA ARG A 216 -8.37 13.10 -16.70
C ARG A 216 -8.66 14.13 -17.78
N ARG A 217 -8.63 13.74 -19.06
CA ARG A 217 -8.95 14.64 -20.18
C ARG A 217 -10.40 15.13 -20.09
N ALA A 218 -11.32 14.27 -19.66
CA ALA A 218 -12.72 14.64 -19.41
C ALA A 218 -12.85 15.62 -18.23
N GLN A 219 -12.13 15.37 -17.12
CA GLN A 219 -12.14 16.27 -15.95
C GLN A 219 -11.58 17.67 -16.26
N ARG A 220 -10.48 17.76 -17.04
CA ARG A 220 -9.93 19.07 -17.46
C ARG A 220 -10.88 19.86 -18.35
N ARG A 221 -11.71 19.20 -19.16
CA ARG A 221 -12.75 19.85 -19.97
C ARG A 221 -13.97 20.29 -19.15
N SER A 222 -14.18 19.68 -17.99
CA SER A 222 -15.29 20.00 -17.06
C SER A 222 -14.94 21.10 -16.04
N GLY A 223 -13.75 21.69 -16.10
CA GLY A 223 -13.24 22.65 -15.12
C GLY A 223 -13.96 24.00 -15.12
N ARG A 224 -15.00 24.08 -14.28
CA ARG A 224 -15.26 25.23 -13.40
C ARG A 224 -14.28 25.20 -12.22
#